data_AF-A0A174U0T5-F1
#
_entry.id   AF-A0A174U0T5-F1
#
_cell.length_a   1.000
_cell.length_b   1.000
_cell.length_c   1.000
_cell.angle_alpha   90.00
_cell.angle_beta   90.00
_cell.angle_gamma   90.00
#
_symmetry.space_group_name_H-M   'P 1'
#
loop_
_entity.id
_entity.type
_entity.pdbx_description
1 polymer ?
#
loop_
_entity_poly.entity_id
_entity_poly.type
_entity_poly.pdbx_seq_one_letter_code
_entity_poly.pdbx_strand_id
1 'polypeptide(L)' 'MIKYEYETGMCKQLHYNGLWSVQYEGVPGHFKKVKMVCPCIRDECDQDCEVFRNIPEIKAADQEWHMRDER' A
#
# COMPACT_ATOMS: atom_id res chain seq x y z
N MET A 1 14.05 2.95 5.10
CA MET A 1 13.09 2.78 6.23
C MET A 1 11.82 2.15 5.66
N ILE A 2 11.26 1.09 6.24
CA ILE A 2 10.02 0.49 5.70
C ILE A 2 8.84 0.99 6.53
N LYS A 3 7.77 1.42 5.85
CA LYS A 3 6.53 1.91 6.45
C LYS A 3 5.33 1.27 5.79
N TYR A 4 4.21 1.24 6.51
CA TYR A 4 2.94 0.70 6.05
C TYR A 4 1.81 1.70 6.23
N GLU A 5 0.88 1.71 5.30
CA GLU A 5 -0.33 2.53 5.39
C GLU A 5 -1.55 1.75 4.93
N TYR A 6 -2.69 2.04 5.54
CA TYR A 6 -3.97 1.47 5.14
C TYR A 6 -4.65 2.37 4.12
N GLU A 7 -4.89 1.83 2.94
CA GLU A 7 -5.57 2.51 1.85
C GLU A 7 -6.95 1.88 1.62
N THR A 8 -7.96 2.70 1.38
CA THR A 8 -9.31 2.19 1.11
C THR A 8 -9.43 1.76 -0.35
N GLY A 9 -10.18 0.68 -0.61
CA GLY A 9 -10.46 0.27 -1.98
C GLY A 9 -11.25 -1.02 -2.13
N MET A 10 -11.65 -1.33 -3.36
CA MET A 10 -12.36 -2.55 -3.72
C MET A 10 -11.36 -3.60 -4.22
N CYS A 11 -11.31 -4.78 -3.59
CA CYS A 11 -10.57 -5.90 -4.14
C CYS A 11 -11.47 -6.66 -5.12
N LYS A 12 -11.11 -6.63 -6.41
CA LYS A 12 -11.83 -7.38 -7.46
C LYS A 12 -11.87 -8.89 -7.22
N GLN A 13 -10.83 -9.48 -6.63
CA GLN A 13 -10.80 -10.93 -6.40
C GLN A 13 -11.70 -11.35 -5.25
N LEU A 14 -11.80 -10.53 -4.20
CA LEU A 14 -12.61 -10.81 -3.01
C LEU A 14 -14.03 -10.23 -3.09
N HIS A 15 -14.30 -9.38 -4.09
CA HIS A 15 -15.54 -8.61 -4.23
C HIS A 15 -15.94 -7.85 -2.95
N TYR A 16 -14.95 -7.27 -2.27
CA TYR A 16 -15.14 -6.59 -0.98
C TYR A 16 -14.38 -5.28 -0.91
N ASN A 17 -14.98 -4.27 -0.26
CA ASN A 17 -14.35 -2.99 0.05
C ASN A 17 -13.67 -3.08 1.41
N GLY A 18 -12.35 -2.86 1.45
CA GLY A 18 -11.56 -2.99 2.66
C GLY A 18 -10.53 -1.89 2.83
N LEU A 19 -9.81 -1.98 3.95
CA LEU A 19 -8.56 -1.28 4.21
C LEU A 19 -7.40 -2.21 3.85
N TRP A 20 -6.57 -1.79 2.90
CA TRP A 20 -5.49 -2.61 2.35
C TRP A 20 -4.15 -2.04 2.79
N SER A 21 -3.29 -2.91 3.32
CA SER A 21 -1.96 -2.51 3.75
C SER A 21 -1.04 -2.34 2.55
N VAL A 22 -0.42 -1.17 2.42
CA VAL A 22 0.51 -0.83 1.35
C VAL A 22 1.86 -0.55 1.98
N GLN A 23 2.90 -1.17 1.43
CA GLN A 23 4.27 -0.96 1.87
C GLN A 23 4.89 0.22 1.12
N TYR A 24 5.57 1.08 1.85
CA TYR A 24 6.41 2.15 1.34
C TYR A 24 7.86 2.00 1.82
N GLU A 25 8.79 2.40 0.98
CA GLU A 25 10.21 2.52 1.30
C GLU A 25 10.57 4.00 1.41
N GLY A 26 11.03 4.40 2.59
CA GLY A 26 11.57 5.71 2.88
C GLY A 26 12.93 5.90 2.22
N VAL A 27 12.99 6.94 1.39
CA VAL A 27 14.18 7.47 0.70
C VAL A 27 14.36 8.94 1.12
N PRO A 28 15.52 9.57 0.88
CA PRO A 28 15.72 10.97 1.29
C PRO A 28 14.65 11.90 0.73
N GLY A 29 13.86 12.50 1.63
CA GLY A 29 12.82 13.49 1.32
C GLY A 29 11.43 12.93 0.98
N HIS A 30 11.25 11.62 0.78
CA HIS A 30 9.94 11.04 0.46
C HIS A 30 9.85 9.53 0.71
N PHE A 31 8.65 8.99 0.60
CA PHE A 31 8.34 7.57 0.65
C PHE A 31 7.90 7.10 -0.72
N LYS A 32 8.49 6.00 -1.20
CA LYS A 32 8.14 5.37 -2.47
C LYS A 32 7.25 4.16 -2.22
N LYS A 33 6.13 4.08 -2.93
CA LYS A 33 5.23 2.92 -2.93
C LYS A 33 5.97 1.69 -3.48
N VAL A 34 5.95 0.57 -2.74
CA VAL A 34 6.71 -0.64 -3.09
C VAL A 34 5.78 -1.78 -3.50
N LYS A 35 4.90 -2.21 -2.59
CA LYS A 35 4.02 -3.36 -2.82
C LYS A 35 2.70 -3.22 -2.09
N MET A 36 1.67 -3.87 -2.62
CA MET A 36 0.43 -4.12 -1.90
C MET A 36 0.57 -5.41 -1.08
N VAL A 37 0.15 -5.37 0.18
CA VAL A 37 0.05 -6.58 1.03
C VAL A 37 -1.39 -7.10 0.92
N CYS A 38 -1.66 -7.71 -0.23
CA CYS A 38 -2.95 -8.28 -0.56
C CYS A 38 -3.21 -9.56 0.27
N PRO A 39 -4.30 -9.64 1.06
CA PRO A 39 -4.68 -10.87 1.75
C PRO A 39 -5.44 -11.87 0.84
N CYS A 40 -5.74 -11.50 -0.42
CA CYS A 40 -6.25 -12.45 -1.42
C CYS A 40 -5.20 -13.55 -1.64
N ILE A 41 -5.56 -14.81 -1.35
CA ILE A 41 -4.74 -16.04 -1.45
C ILE A 41 -4.16 -16.31 -2.87
N ARG A 42 -4.49 -15.47 -3.85
CA ARG A 42 -4.06 -15.65 -5.24
C ARG A 42 -2.66 -15.08 -5.44
N ASP A 43 -1.75 -15.90 -5.93
CA ASP A 43 -0.43 -15.44 -6.38
C ASP A 43 -0.57 -14.28 -7.37
N GLU A 44 0.30 -13.27 -7.23
CA GLU A 44 0.38 -12.07 -8.09
C GLU A 44 -0.86 -11.14 -8.05
N CYS A 45 -1.72 -11.24 -7.02
CA CYS A 45 -2.86 -10.34 -6.82
C CYS A 45 -2.43 -8.85 -6.82
N ASP A 46 -1.21 -8.55 -6.37
CA ASP A 46 -0.61 -7.22 -6.32
C ASP A 46 -0.30 -6.62 -7.70
N GLN A 47 0.03 -7.43 -8.71
CA GLN A 47 0.39 -6.94 -10.06
C GLN A 47 -0.81 -6.32 -10.82
N ASP A 48 -2.01 -6.85 -10.60
CA ASP A 48 -3.26 -6.33 -11.19
C ASP A 48 -4.19 -5.68 -10.16
N CYS A 49 -3.66 -5.30 -8.99
CA CYS A 49 -4.43 -4.68 -7.93
C CYS A 49 -4.81 -3.24 -8.32
N GLU A 50 -6.09 -2.99 -8.61
CA GLU A 50 -6.58 -1.63 -8.90
C GLU A 50 -6.39 -0.66 -7.74
N VAL A 51 -6.56 -1.13 -6.50
CA VAL A 51 -6.30 -0.32 -5.32
C VAL A 51 -4.86 0.15 -5.34
N PHE A 52 -3.90 -0.78 -5.55
CA PHE A 52 -2.48 -0.47 -5.63
C PHE A 52 -2.14 0.52 -6.76
N ARG A 53 -2.79 0.38 -7.92
CA ARG A 53 -2.60 1.30 -9.06
C ARG A 53 -3.06 2.72 -8.76
N ASN A 54 -4.16 2.88 -8.02
CA ASN A 54 -4.76 4.19 -7.75
C ASN A 54 -4.09 4.97 -6.62
N ILE A 55 -3.22 4.33 -5.84
CA ILE A 55 -2.48 4.97 -4.75
C ILE A 55 -1.27 5.73 -5.30
N PRO A 56 -0.93 6.94 -4.79
CA PRO A 56 0.24 7.69 -5.21
C PRO A 56 1.55 6.88 -5.14
N GLU A 57 2.41 7.02 -6.16
CA GLU A 57 3.73 6.36 -6.15
C GLU A 57 4.69 6.99 -5.14
N ILE A 58 4.51 8.26 -4.84
CA ILE A 58 5.36 9.05 -3.95
C ILE A 58 4.48 9.71 -2.90
N LYS A 59 4.87 9.56 -1.63
CA LYS A 59 4.32 10.29 -0.49
C LYS A 59 5.39 11.19 0.12
N ALA A 60 5.00 12.39 0.52
CA ALA A 60 5.94 13.35 1.10
C ALA A 60 6.35 12.89 2.51
N ALA A 61 7.55 13.27 2.95
CA ALA A 61 8.07 12.84 4.25
C ALA A 61 7.24 13.36 5.44
N ASP A 62 6.54 14.48 5.28
CA ASP A 62 5.62 15.04 6.28
C ASP A 62 4.35 14.20 6.47
N GLN A 63 4.11 13.19 5.62
CA GLN A 63 3.02 12.22 5.76
C GLN A 63 3.39 11.03 6.65
N GLU A 64 4.63 10.94 7.13
CA GLU A 64 5.09 9.79 7.93
C GLU A 64 4.24 9.52 9.18
N TRP A 65 3.66 10.56 9.80
CA TRP A 65 2.94 10.45 11.09
C TRP A 65 1.71 9.54 11.05
N HIS A 66 1.09 9.31 9.90
CA HIS A 66 -0.03 8.36 9.76
C HIS A 66 0.42 6.99 9.24
N MET A 67 1.70 6.83 8.92
CA MET A 67 2.29 5.56 8.53
C MET A 67 2.75 4.76 9.76
N ARG A 68 2.75 3.44 9.63
CA ARG A 68 3.11 2.50 10.69
C ARG A 68 4.45 1.85 10.39
N ASP A 69 5.26 1.65 11.42
CA ASP A 69 6.41 0.75 11.34
C ASP A 69 5.95 -0.71 11.29
N GLU A 70 6.79 -1.59 10.75
CA GLU A 70 6.52 -3.04 10.70
C GLU A 70 6.37 -3.62 12.12
N ARG A 71 5.53 -4.66 12.27
CA ARG A 71 5.33 -5.36 13.54
C ARG A 71 6.19 -6.61 13.63
#